data_AF-A0A3D0TN49-F1
#
_entry.id   AF-A0A3D0TN49-F1
#
_cell.length_a   1.000
_cell.length_b   1.000
_cell.length_c   1.000
_cell.angle_alpha   90.00
_cell.angle_beta   90.00
_cell.angle_gamma   90.00
#
_symmetry.space_group_name_H-M   'P 1'
#
loop_
_entity.id
_entity.type
_entity.pdbx_description
1 polymer ?
#
loop_
_entity_poly.entity_id
_entity_poly.type
_entity_poly.pdbx_seq_one_letter_code
_entity_poly.pdbx_strand_id
1 'polypeptide(L)' 'VNGVGKTTTIGKVGHRLSRDGRTAVFAAADTFRAAAAEQLAVWAERCGADLVSG' A
#
# COMPACT_ATOMS: atom_id res chain seq x y z
N VAL A 1 11.44 -11.42 -0.86
CA VAL A 1 11.16 -12.41 -1.94
C VAL A 1 9.92 -11.99 -2.71
N ASN A 2 9.90 -12.13 -4.03
CA ASN A 2 8.71 -11.86 -4.84
C ASN A 2 7.63 -12.91 -4.57
N GLY A 3 6.35 -12.53 -4.56
CA GLY A 3 5.24 -13.48 -4.39
C GLY A 3 4.86 -13.85 -2.95
N VAL A 4 5.60 -13.42 -1.92
CA VAL A 4 5.28 -13.73 -0.50
C VAL A 4 4.17 -12.86 0.11
N GLY A 5 3.48 -12.05 -0.72
CA GLY A 5 2.35 -11.24 -0.27
C GLY A 5 2.70 -9.90 0.40
N LYS A 6 3.92 -9.35 0.22
CA LYS A 6 4.33 -8.07 0.83
C LYS A 6 3.32 -6.94 0.62
N THR A 7 3.00 -6.62 -0.64
CA THR A 7 2.05 -5.55 -1.00
C THR A 7 0.66 -5.80 -0.43
N THR A 8 0.20 -7.05 -0.47
CA THR A 8 -1.09 -7.46 0.12
C THR A 8 -1.10 -7.26 1.64
N THR A 9 -0.02 -7.59 2.34
CA THR A 9 0.09 -7.40 3.78
C THR A 9 0.09 -5.91 4.15
N ILE A 10 0.80 -5.07 3.38
CA ILE A 10 0.77 -3.61 3.57
C ILE A 10 -0.67 -3.08 3.41
N GLY A 11 -1.37 -3.53 2.37
CA GLY A 11 -2.79 -3.20 2.15
C GLY A 11 -3.71 -3.61 3.30
N LYS A 12 -3.54 -4.82 3.85
CA LYS A 12 -4.29 -5.29 5.02
C LYS A 12 -4.04 -4.43 6.27
N VAL A 13 -2.79 -4.02 6.50
CA VAL A 13 -2.44 -3.14 7.62
C VAL A 13 -3.08 -1.77 7.44
N GLY A 14 -2.99 -1.17 6.24
CA GLY A 14 -3.62 0.12 5.96
C GLY A 14 -5.14 0.07 6.09
N HIS A 15 -5.78 -1.01 5.63
CA HIS A 15 -7.22 -1.18 5.78
C HIS A 15 -7.64 -1.29 7.25
N ARG A 16 -6.87 -1.99 8.08
CA ARG A 16 -7.10 -2.04 9.53
C ARG A 16 -6.98 -0.66 10.16
N LEU A 17 -5.92 0.09 9.84
CA LEU A 17 -5.72 1.44 10.35
C LEU A 17 -6.87 2.38 9.95
N SER A 18 -7.31 2.31 8.69
CA SER A 18 -8.46 3.06 8.19
C SER A 18 -9.74 2.74 8.97
N ARG A 19 -10.02 1.45 9.23
CA ARG A 19 -11.16 1.01 10.06
C ARG A 19 -11.08 1.48 11.51
N ASP A 20 -9.88 1.63 12.05
CA ASP A 20 -9.64 2.16 13.38
C ASP A 20 -9.71 3.71 13.42
N GLY A 21 -10.12 4.36 12.32
CA GLY A 21 -10.22 5.82 12.21
C GLY A 21 -8.86 6.52 12.10
N ARG A 22 -7.80 5.78 11.75
CA ARG A 22 -6.43 6.29 11.65
C ARG A 22 -6.09 6.61 10.21
N THR A 23 -5.46 7.76 9.99
CA THR A 23 -4.89 8.10 8.68
C THR A 23 -3.56 7.40 8.49
N ALA A 24 -3.41 6.72 7.35
CA ALA A 24 -2.16 6.08 6.93
C ALA A 24 -1.61 6.79 5.69
N VAL A 25 -0.30 6.69 5.48
CA VAL A 25 0.37 7.09 4.23
C VAL A 25 1.11 5.87 3.70
N PHE A 26 0.87 5.53 2.44
CA PHE A 26 1.56 4.45 1.73
C PHE A 26 2.77 5.03 1.00
N ALA A 27 3.91 4.33 1.05
CA ALA A 27 5.13 4.73 0.35
C ALA A 27 5.58 3.62 -0.60
N ALA A 28 5.56 3.90 -1.90
CA ALA A 28 6.00 2.98 -2.95
C ALA A 28 7.53 2.98 -3.10
N ALA A 29 8.21 2.30 -2.17
CA ALA A 29 9.68 2.17 -2.18
C ALA A 29 10.20 0.96 -3.01
N ASP A 30 9.31 0.15 -3.58
CA ASP A 30 9.69 -0.96 -4.48
C ASP A 30 9.91 -0.42 -5.90
N THR A 31 11.10 0.16 -6.15
CA THR A 31 11.46 0.86 -7.40
C THR A 31 11.88 -0.07 -8.54
N PHE A 32 12.10 -1.35 -8.27
CA PHE A 32 12.51 -2.32 -9.29
C PHE A 32 11.32 -2.96 -10.01
N ARG A 33 10.16 -3.03 -9.34
CA ARG A 33 8.95 -3.67 -9.87
C ARG A 33 7.90 -2.62 -10.17
N ALA A 34 7.77 -2.21 -11.44
CA ALA A 34 6.76 -1.24 -11.87
C ALA A 34 5.34 -1.58 -11.36
N ALA A 35 4.92 -2.84 -11.49
CA ALA A 35 3.60 -3.30 -11.03
C ALA A 35 3.41 -3.24 -9.50
N ALA A 36 4.48 -3.13 -8.69
CA ALA A 36 4.35 -3.03 -7.24
C ALA A 36 3.79 -1.67 -6.81
N ALA A 37 4.19 -0.59 -7.48
CA ALA A 37 3.66 0.75 -7.24
C ALA A 37 2.18 0.84 -7.60
N GLU A 38 1.79 0.34 -8.77
CA GLU A 38 0.38 0.28 -9.21
C GLU A 38 -0.48 -0.53 -8.23
N GLN A 39 -0.01 -1.69 -7.79
CA GLN A 39 -0.71 -2.50 -6.80
C GLN A 39 -0.85 -1.78 -5.45
N LEU A 40 0.16 -1.03 -5.03
CA LEU A 40 0.11 -0.25 -3.79
C LEU A 40 -0.86 0.93 -3.90
N ALA A 41 -0.94 1.57 -5.06
CA ALA A 41 -1.88 2.66 -5.34
C ALA A 41 -3.34 2.22 -5.20
N VAL A 42 -3.69 1.04 -5.72
CA VAL A 42 -5.03 0.44 -5.54
C VAL A 42 -5.36 0.23 -4.06
N TRP A 43 -4.37 -0.14 -3.24
CA TRP A 43 -4.58 -0.27 -1.79
C TRP A 43 -4.74 1.07 -1.09
N ALA A 44 -3.97 2.08 -1.47
CA ALA A 44 -4.08 3.43 -0.93
C ALA A 44 -5.49 4.01 -1.18
N GLU A 45 -6.00 3.90 -2.41
CA GLU A 45 -7.36 4.31 -2.78
C GLU A 45 -8.42 3.59 -1.93
N ARG A 46 -8.33 2.26 -1.80
CA ARG A 46 -9.26 1.45 -0.99
C ARG A 46 -9.24 1.80 0.50
N CYS A 47 -8.13 2.33 1.00
CA CYS A 47 -7.98 2.70 2.41
C CYS A 47 -8.30 4.18 2.66
N GLY A 48 -8.54 4.98 1.61
CA GLY A 48 -8.66 6.43 1.72
C GLY A 48 -7.36 7.08 2.23
N ALA A 49 -6.21 6.55 1.81
CA ALA A 49 -4.89 6.93 2.28
C ALA A 49 -4.07 7.56 1.16
N ASP A 50 -3.14 8.46 1.53
CA ASP A 50 -2.24 9.08 0.55
C ASP A 50 -1.16 8.09 0.09
N LEU A 51 -0.70 8.27 -1.15
CA LEU A 51 0.42 7.52 -1.72
C LEU A 51 1.58 8.47 -2.04
N VAL A 52 2.76 8.14 -1.54
CA VAL A 52 4.03 8.75 -1.94
C VAL A 52 4.78 7.78 -2.85
N SER A 53 5.19 8.25 -4.02
CA SER A 53 5.99 7.51 -5.01
C SER A 53 7.04 8.43 -5.62
N GLY A 54 8.17 7.87 -6.06
CA GLY A 54 9.25 8.59 -6.75
C GLY A 54 9.61 7.95 -8.09
#